data_AF-A0A7Y3B5T2-F1
#
_entry.id   AF-A0A7Y3B5T2-F1
#
_cell.length_a   1.000
_cell.length_b   1.000
_cell.length_c   1.000
_cell.angle_alpha   90.00
_cell.angle_beta   90.00
_cell.angle_gamma   90.00
#
_symmetry.space_group_name_H-M   'P 1'
#
loop_
_entity.id
_entity.type
_entity.pdbx_description
1 polymer ?
#
loop_
_entity_poly.entity_id
_entity_poly.type
_entity_poly.pdbx_seq_one_letter_code
_entity_poly.pdbx_strand_id
1 'polypeptide(L)'
;MIVIAGQWYTPILISGSGDHRVTGELYGVDDDGLAYLDELEGDGRELGFDRIQREVDLAHSWTVAFSYAKPRDRIDVIHGEPLDEYHPDPRYVPGHQRGQPNSGFGSRSPD
;
A
#
# COMPACT_ATOMS: atom_id res chain seq x y z
N MET A 1 10.82 -0.47 3.65
CA MET A 1 10.63 0.98 3.88
C MET A 1 9.23 1.41 3.48
N ILE A 2 8.66 2.42 4.13
CA ILE A 2 7.39 3.05 3.73
C ILE A 2 7.67 4.31 2.91
N VAL A 3 6.84 4.61 1.91
CA VAL A 3 6.85 5.90 1.19
C VAL A 3 5.43 6.45 1.07
N ILE A 4 5.29 7.76 0.97
CA ILE A 4 4.01 8.38 0.59
C ILE A 4 3.98 8.52 -0.93
N ALA A 5 2.95 8.01 -1.59
CA ALA A 5 2.98 7.87 -3.04
C ALA A 5 1.64 8.12 -3.74
N GLY A 6 1.76 8.39 -5.05
CA GLY A 6 0.65 8.59 -5.97
C GLY A 6 -0.14 9.89 -5.72
N GLN A 7 -1.20 10.09 -6.51
CA GLN A 7 -2.06 11.27 -6.41
C GLN A 7 -2.89 11.33 -5.11
N TRP A 8 -3.03 10.21 -4.39
CA TRP A 8 -3.84 10.08 -3.18
C TRP A 8 -3.02 10.06 -1.89
N TYR A 9 -1.72 10.37 -1.97
CA TYR A 9 -0.80 10.39 -0.82
C TYR A 9 -0.90 9.12 0.04
N THR A 10 -0.98 7.96 -0.60
CA THR A 10 -1.17 6.67 0.07
C THR A 10 0.17 6.20 0.63
N PRO A 11 0.24 5.73 1.89
CA PRO A 11 1.43 5.06 2.39
C PRO A 11 1.60 3.71 1.69
N ILE A 12 2.80 3.44 1.18
CA ILE A 12 3.13 2.20 0.47
C ILE A 12 4.37 1.58 1.11
N LEU A 13 4.26 0.34 1.55
CA LEU A 13 5.40 -0.49 1.89
C LEU A 13 6.05 -1.01 0.60
N ILE A 14 7.32 -0.69 0.38
CA ILE A 14 8.07 -1.18 -0.80
C ILE A 14 8.58 -2.61 -0.54
N SER A 15 8.31 -3.53 -1.47
CA SER A 15 8.87 -4.89 -1.41
C SER A 15 10.35 -4.94 -1.85
N GLY A 16 11.11 -5.87 -1.30
CA GLY A 16 12.52 -6.12 -1.68
C GLY A 16 13.58 -5.18 -1.07
N SER A 17 13.20 -4.17 -0.27
CA SER A 17 14.19 -3.34 0.43
C SER A 17 14.75 -4.07 1.67
N GLY A 18 15.94 -4.67 1.55
CA GLY A 18 16.54 -5.52 2.60
C GLY A 18 17.03 -4.79 3.87
N ASP A 19 17.27 -3.47 3.79
CA ASP A 19 18.03 -2.75 4.82
C ASP A 19 17.20 -1.80 5.70
N HIS A 20 15.87 -1.81 5.58
CA HIS A 20 15.00 -0.88 6.30
C HIS A 20 14.00 -1.60 7.21
N ARG A 21 14.07 -1.28 8.51
CA ARG A 21 13.11 -1.76 9.51
C ARG A 21 11.93 -0.79 9.60
N VAL A 22 10.73 -1.34 9.55
CA VAL A 22 9.48 -0.57 9.60
C VAL A 22 8.72 -0.96 10.87
N THR A 23 8.19 0.03 11.58
CA THR A 23 7.31 -0.17 12.74
C THR A 23 5.84 -0.18 12.32
N GLY A 24 5.02 -0.91 13.07
CA GLY A 24 3.59 -1.05 12.79
C GLY A 24 2.91 -1.91 13.84
N GLU A 25 1.70 -2.36 13.50
CA GLU A 25 0.83 -3.12 14.40
C GLU A 25 0.62 -4.55 13.89
N LEU A 26 0.47 -5.49 14.81
CA LEU A 26 0.20 -6.90 14.49
C LEU A 26 -1.21 -7.27 15.00
N TYR A 27 -2.02 -7.83 14.11
CA TYR A 27 -3.39 -8.24 14.40
C TYR A 27 -3.60 -9.72 14.13
N GLY A 28 -4.41 -10.36 14.98
CA GLY A 28 -5.00 -11.67 14.68
C GLY A 28 -6.26 -11.48 13.84
N VAL A 29 -6.30 -12.15 12.69
CA VAL A 29 -7.44 -12.14 11.76
C VAL A 29 -7.75 -13.59 11.37
N ASP A 30 -9.03 -13.89 11.21
CA ASP A 30 -9.48 -15.16 10.64
C ASP A 30 -9.39 -15.14 9.10
N ASP A 31 -9.69 -16.27 8.48
CA ASP A 31 -9.57 -16.43 7.03
C ASP A 31 -10.53 -15.49 6.27
N ASP A 32 -11.74 -15.26 6.79
CA ASP A 32 -12.72 -14.34 6.19
C ASP A 32 -12.25 -12.89 6.29
N GLY A 33 -11.71 -12.48 7.44
CA GLY A 33 -11.12 -11.15 7.62
C GLY A 33 -9.89 -10.95 6.73
N LEU A 34 -9.06 -11.97 6.56
CA LEU A 34 -7.91 -11.91 5.66
C LEU A 34 -8.34 -11.81 4.19
N ALA A 35 -9.38 -12.53 3.77
CA ALA A 35 -9.92 -12.43 2.41
C ALA A 35 -10.52 -11.05 2.14
N TYR A 36 -11.18 -10.44 3.13
CA TYR A 36 -11.67 -9.06 3.03
C TYR A 36 -10.53 -8.05 2.84
N LEU A 37 -9.42 -8.21 3.57
CA LEU A 37 -8.23 -7.36 3.42
C LEU A 37 -7.59 -7.53 2.03
N ASP A 38 -7.52 -8.76 1.50
CA ASP A 38 -7.03 -9.01 0.15
C ASP A 38 -7.87 -8.25 -0.90
N GLU A 39 -9.19 -8.25 -0.76
CA GLU A 39 -10.08 -7.50 -1.65
C GLU A 39 -9.88 -5.98 -1.52
N LEU A 40 -9.78 -5.48 -0.28
CA LEU A 40 -9.62 -4.06 0.03
C LEU A 40 -8.32 -3.49 -0.54
N GLU A 41 -7.22 -4.21 -0.39
CA GLU A 41 -5.89 -3.83 -0.88
C GLU A 41 -5.68 -4.18 -2.37
N GLY A 42 -6.63 -4.90 -2.96
CA GLY A 42 -6.62 -5.27 -4.37
C GLY A 42 -5.53 -6.30 -4.71
N ASP A 43 -5.32 -7.29 -3.85
CA ASP A 43 -4.33 -8.35 -4.05
C ASP A 43 -4.49 -9.01 -5.43
N GLY A 44 -3.37 -9.20 -6.12
CA GLY A 44 -3.32 -9.74 -7.48
C GLY A 44 -3.85 -8.82 -8.60
N ARG A 45 -4.30 -7.59 -8.29
CA ARG A 45 -4.69 -6.60 -9.30
C ARG A 45 -3.48 -5.77 -9.75
N GLU A 46 -3.45 -5.37 -11.03
CA GLU A 46 -2.34 -4.62 -11.63
C GLU A 46 -1.94 -3.35 -10.84
N LEU A 47 -2.90 -2.66 -10.23
CA LEU A 47 -2.65 -1.45 -9.44
C LEU A 47 -2.68 -1.67 -7.92
N GLY A 48 -3.07 -2.84 -7.44
CA GLY A 48 -3.17 -3.18 -6.02
C GLY A 48 -1.84 -3.50 -5.35
N PHE A 49 -1.90 -3.99 -4.11
CA PHE A 49 -0.75 -4.48 -3.38
C PHE A 49 -0.59 -5.99 -3.57
N ASP A 50 0.57 -6.53 -3.21
CA ASP A 50 0.81 -7.97 -3.15
C ASP A 50 0.88 -8.37 -1.66
N ARG A 51 0.12 -9.40 -1.27
CA ARG A 51 0.26 -9.99 0.06
C ARG A 51 1.55 -10.80 0.15
N ILE A 52 2.37 -10.50 1.15
CA ILE A 52 3.66 -11.14 1.36
C ILE A 52 3.87 -11.56 2.81
N GLN A 53 4.60 -12.64 3.03
CA GLN A 53 5.04 -13.06 4.35
C GLN A 53 6.28 -12.27 4.78
N ARG A 54 6.30 -11.87 6.06
CA ARG A 54 7.39 -11.14 6.70
C ARG A 54 7.69 -11.69 8.07
N GLU A 55 8.97 -11.71 8.43
CA GLU A 55 9.39 -11.85 9.81
C GLU A 55 9.15 -10.53 10.55
N VAL A 56 8.51 -10.62 11.71
CA VAL A 56 8.15 -9.49 12.56
C VAL A 56 8.82 -9.68 13.92
N ASP A 57 9.57 -8.66 14.34
CA ASP A 57 10.20 -8.59 15.66
C ASP A 57 9.22 -7.97 16.66
N LEU A 58 8.84 -8.76 17.67
CA LEU A 58 7.97 -8.37 18.78
C LEU A 58 8.79 -7.96 20.03
N ALA A 59 10.00 -7.42 19.83
CA ALA A 59 11.01 -7.03 20.81
C ALA A 59 11.68 -8.19 21.59
N HIS A 60 10.93 -9.25 21.91
CA HIS A 60 11.43 -10.40 22.67
C HIS A 60 11.18 -11.75 21.97
N SER A 61 10.52 -11.73 20.82
CA SER A 61 10.22 -12.92 20.02
C SER A 61 10.02 -12.53 18.57
N TRP A 62 10.11 -13.51 17.69
CA TRP A 62 9.84 -13.36 16.26
C TRP A 62 8.59 -14.12 15.88
N THR A 63 7.85 -13.60 14.91
CA THR A 63 6.75 -14.32 14.28
C THR A 63 6.75 -14.06 12.77
N VAL A 64 6.01 -14.87 12.03
CA VAL A 64 5.73 -14.62 10.62
C VAL A 64 4.31 -14.07 10.51
N ALA A 65 4.16 -12.97 9.80
CA ALA A 65 2.86 -12.34 9.54
C ALA A 65 2.75 -11.94 8.06
N PHE A 66 1.52 -11.66 7.63
CA PHE A 66 1.28 -11.08 6.32
C PHE A 66 1.37 -9.56 6.36
N SER A 67 1.86 -8.96 5.29
CA SER A 67 1.73 -7.53 5.00
C SER A 67 1.42 -7.31 3.52
N TYR A 68 0.91 -6.12 3.20
CA TYR A 68 0.64 -5.70 1.82
C TYR A 68 1.73 -4.74 1.37
N ALA A 69 2.37 -5.04 0.25
CA ALA A 69 3.49 -4.26 -0.27
C ALA A 69 3.40 -4.11 -1.79
N LYS A 70 4.19 -3.19 -2.34
CA LYS A 70 4.27 -2.98 -3.79
C LYS A 70 5.72 -2.95 -4.24
N PRO A 71 6.11 -3.57 -5.36
CA PRO A 71 7.44 -3.39 -5.90
C PRO A 71 7.63 -1.95 -6.35
N ARG A 72 8.88 -1.46 -6.26
CA ARG A 72 9.21 -0.05 -6.49
C ARG A 72 8.84 0.42 -7.91
N ASP A 73 8.91 -0.46 -8.90
CA ASP A 73 8.59 -0.18 -10.30
C ASP A 73 7.10 0.05 -10.57
N ARG A 74 6.20 -0.42 -9.69
CA ARG A 74 4.74 -0.17 -9.74
C ARG A 74 4.31 1.11 -8.99
N ILE A 75 5.26 1.98 -8.64
CA ILE A 75 5.05 3.24 -7.92
C ILE A 75 5.51 4.42 -8.78
N ASP A 76 4.54 5.20 -9.27
CA ASP A 76 4.79 6.29 -10.22
C ASP A 76 5.46 7.51 -9.57
N VAL A 77 4.87 8.03 -8.48
CA VAL A 77 5.29 9.26 -7.80
C VAL A 77 5.49 8.98 -6.33
N ILE A 78 6.65 9.39 -5.81
CA ILE A 78 6.98 9.36 -4.37
C ILE A 78 7.06 10.80 -3.87
N HIS A 79 6.42 11.05 -2.73
CA HIS A 79 6.40 12.33 -2.05
C HIS A 79 7.28 12.25 -0.81
N GLY A 80 8.42 12.94 -0.85
CA GLY A 80 9.34 13.04 0.27
C GLY A 80 10.25 11.83 0.44
N GLU A 81 10.83 11.72 1.64
CA GLU A 81 11.80 10.69 1.99
C GLU A 81 11.13 9.41 2.50
N PRO A 82 11.82 8.26 2.44
CA PRO A 82 11.36 7.02 3.06
C PRO A 82 11.12 7.17 4.56
N LEU A 83 10.13 6.44 5.05
CA LEU A 83 9.70 6.41 6.44
C LEU A 83 9.93 5.02 7.05
N ASP A 84 10.34 5.03 8.31
CA ASP A 84 10.40 3.83 9.16
C ASP A 84 9.07 3.62 9.92
N GLU A 85 8.29 4.70 10.11
CA GLU A 85 6.95 4.67 10.71
C GLU A 85 6.01 5.58 9.92
N TYR A 86 4.78 5.13 9.68
CA TYR A 86 3.76 5.99 9.09
C TYR A 86 3.03 6.80 10.15
N HIS A 87 2.99 8.12 9.96
CA HIS A 87 2.08 9.02 10.67
C HIS A 87 1.03 9.55 9.69
N PRO A 88 -0.24 9.73 10.14
CA PRO A 88 -1.30 10.22 9.27
C PRO A 88 -0.92 11.48 8.49
N ASP A 89 -0.89 11.36 7.16
CA ASP A 89 -0.63 12.49 6.26
C ASP A 89 -1.95 13.24 6.01
N PRO A 90 -2.03 14.56 6.30
CA PRO A 90 -3.26 15.33 6.14
C PRO A 90 -3.74 15.44 4.67
N ARG A 91 -2.88 15.09 3.70
CA ARG A 91 -3.22 15.07 2.26
C ARG A 91 -3.79 13.72 1.81
N TYR A 92 -3.80 12.70 2.68
CA TYR A 92 -4.31 11.38 2.33
C TYR A 92 -5.78 11.45 1.94
N VAL A 93 -6.10 10.85 0.78
CA VAL A 93 -7.49 10.75 0.29
C VAL A 93 -7.96 9.29 0.40
N PRO A 94 -8.93 8.99 1.30
CA PRO A 94 -9.43 7.64 1.50
C PRO A 94 -10.24 7.15 0.29
N GLY A 95 -10.29 5.83 0.10
CA GLY A 95 -10.88 5.19 -1.09
C GLY A 95 -12.27 5.71 -1.47
N HIS A 96 -13.17 5.87 -0.49
CA HIS A 96 -14.55 6.32 -0.72
C HIS A 96 -14.67 7.81 -1.14
N GLN A 97 -13.60 8.60 -1.02
CA GLN A 97 -13.55 10.01 -1.46
C GLN A 97 -12.82 10.19 -2.80
N ARG A 98 -12.18 9.14 -3.30
CA ARG A 98 -11.51 9.17 -4.60
C ARG A 98 -12.61 9.19 -5.66
N GLY A 99 -12.72 10.28 -6.40
CA GLY A 99 -13.56 10.32 -7.59
C GLY A 99 -13.15 9.19 -8.53
N GLN A 100 -14.12 8.54 -9.20
CA GLN A 100 -13.77 7.60 -10.25
C GLN A 100 -12.81 8.30 -11.24
N PRO A 101 -11.76 7.63 -11.74
CA PRO A 101 -10.97 8.20 -12.80
C PRO A 101 -11.94 8.52 -13.93
N ASN A 102 -12.03 9.80 -14.28
CA ASN A 102 -12.71 10.24 -15.50
C ASN A 102 -12.08 9.41 -16.62
N SER A 103 -12.79 8.41 -17.14
CA SER A 103 -12.45 7.73 -18.38
C SER A 103 -12.70 8.72 -19.51
N GLY A 104 -11.89 9.78 -19.58
CA GLY A 104 -11.88 10.78 -20.63
C GLY A 104 -11.24 10.19 -21.88
N PHE A 105 -11.90 9.21 -22.48
CA PHE A 105 -11.65 8.77 -23.86
C PHE A 105 -12.96 8.88 -24.65
N GLY A 106 -12.93 9.72 -25.68
CA GLY A 106 -14.02 9.93 -26.64
C GLY A 106 -14.67 11.31 -26.46
N SER A 107 -14.61 12.27 -27.39
CA SER A 107 -14.24 12.21 -28.80
C SER A 107 -13.72 13.58 -29.24
N ARG A 108 -12.59 13.62 -29.95
CA ARG A 108 -12.40 14.64 -30.98
C ARG A 108 -13.52 14.42 -32.01
N SER A 109 -14.42 15.39 -32.16
CA SER A 109 -15.11 15.58 -33.42
C SER A 109 -14.28 16.55 -34.26
N PRO A 110 -13.95 16.23 -35.52
CA PRO A 110 -13.48 17.22 -36.47
C PRO A 110 -14.65 18.05 -37.01
N ASP A 111 -14.27 19.20 -37.57
CA ASP A 111 -15.02 20.25 -38.27
C ASP A 111 -15.78 21.29 -37.42
#